data_AF-A0A851TKX5-F1
#
_entry.id   AF-A0A851TKX5-F1
#
_cell.length_a   1.000
_cell.length_b   1.000
_cell.length_c   1.000
_cell.angle_alpha   90.00
_cell.angle_beta   90.00
_cell.angle_gamma   90.00
#
_symmetry.space_group_name_H-M   'P 1'
#
loop_
_entity.id
_entity.type
_entity.pdbx_description
1 polymer ?
#
loop_
_entity_poly.entity_id
_entity_poly.type
_entity_poly.pdbx_seq_one_letter_code
_entity_poly.pdbx_strand_id
1 'polypeptide(L)'
;GSSDLVCDLLGVKGKDILYMGDHIFGDILKSKKRQGWRTFLVVPELARELHVWTEQSELFEELRRLDLLLAELYQDLDSSSSERPDISSIKHQIQKVTHEMDLSYGQLGSLFRCGSRQTLFASQLMRYADLYAASVLNFLHYPFTYLFRAAPALMPHESTVEHGRLDAAASPPGLQVGDRGGTEGTPGHRGGPHEPPSILLQDSNGKEDEDGEA
;
A
#
# COMPACT_ATOMS: atom_id res chain seq x y z
N GLY A 1 9.39 31.90 -4.53
CA GLY A 1 10.04 31.23 -5.68
C GLY A 1 9.08 30.23 -6.26
N SER A 2 9.21 29.89 -7.55
CA SER A 2 8.44 28.82 -8.21
C SER A 2 9.23 27.51 -8.18
N SER A 3 8.54 26.37 -8.28
CA SER A 3 9.16 25.06 -8.53
C SER A 3 9.89 25.00 -9.87
N ASP A 4 9.42 25.74 -10.88
CA ASP A 4 10.06 25.79 -12.21
C ASP A 4 11.48 26.34 -12.11
N LEU A 5 11.67 27.35 -11.26
CA LEU A 5 13.00 27.94 -11.02
C LEU A 5 13.97 26.91 -10.45
N VAL A 6 13.51 25.97 -9.62
CA VAL A 6 14.35 24.91 -9.06
C VAL A 6 14.79 23.95 -10.17
N CYS A 7 13.86 23.56 -11.05
CA CYS A 7 14.18 22.72 -12.21
C CYS A 7 15.18 23.42 -13.14
N ASP A 8 14.98 24.70 -13.44
CA ASP A 8 15.84 25.48 -14.33
C ASP A 8 17.26 25.67 -13.76
N LEU A 9 17.36 25.97 -12.47
CA LEU A 9 18.66 26.17 -11.80
C LEU A 9 19.47 24.88 -11.68
N LEU A 10 18.79 23.75 -11.49
CA LEU A 10 19.43 22.44 -11.34
C LEU A 10 19.59 21.69 -12.67
N GLY A 11 18.92 22.13 -13.75
CA GLY A 11 18.94 21.47 -15.05
C GLY A 11 18.32 20.07 -15.04
N VAL A 12 17.35 19.82 -14.15
CA VAL A 12 16.72 18.50 -13.97
C VAL A 12 15.24 18.54 -14.34
N LYS A 13 14.66 17.39 -14.71
CA LYS A 13 13.22 17.27 -14.97
C LYS A 13 12.49 16.84 -13.70
N GLY A 14 11.17 17.03 -13.67
CA GLY A 14 10.36 16.69 -12.50
C GLY A 14 10.52 15.24 -12.02
N LYS A 15 10.60 14.27 -12.94
CA LYS A 15 10.77 12.84 -12.60
C LYS A 15 12.12 12.51 -11.95
N ASP A 16 13.12 13.39 -12.07
CA ASP A 16 14.44 13.24 -11.49
C ASP A 16 14.51 13.79 -10.05
N ILE A 17 13.46 14.51 -9.61
CA ILE A 17 13.35 15.10 -8.27
C ILE A 17 12.46 14.20 -7.41
N LEU A 18 12.98 13.78 -6.26
CA LEU A 18 12.19 13.20 -5.17
C LEU A 18 11.97 14.26 -4.09
N TYR A 19 10.74 14.76 -3.99
CA TYR A 19 10.35 15.74 -2.99
C TYR A 19 9.75 15.05 -1.76
N MET A 20 10.27 15.39 -0.59
CA MET A 20 9.89 14.80 0.69
C MET A 20 9.20 15.86 1.54
N GLY A 21 8.05 15.52 2.13
CA GLY A 21 7.30 16.42 3.00
C GLY A 21 6.24 15.68 3.81
N ASP A 22 5.56 16.39 4.69
CA ASP A 22 4.51 15.86 5.57
C ASP A 22 3.12 16.43 5.22
N HIS A 23 3.05 17.49 4.41
CA HIS A 23 1.78 18.11 4.07
C HIS A 23 1.19 17.54 2.77
N ILE A 24 0.27 16.57 2.89
CA ILE A 24 -0.32 15.84 1.76
C ILE A 24 -0.85 16.72 0.60
N PHE A 25 -1.45 17.88 0.89
CA PHE A 25 -1.93 18.78 -0.15
C PHE A 25 -0.85 19.70 -0.72
N GLY A 26 0.00 20.22 0.15
CA GLY A 26 0.95 21.28 -0.17
C GLY A 26 2.19 20.73 -0.84
N ASP A 27 2.70 19.63 -0.29
CA ASP A 27 3.94 19.02 -0.68
C ASP A 27 3.75 17.94 -1.73
N ILE A 28 2.75 17.07 -1.54
CA ILE A 28 2.57 15.90 -2.38
C ILE A 28 1.68 16.23 -3.57
N LEU A 29 0.43 16.63 -3.31
CA LEU A 29 -0.58 16.80 -4.37
C LEU A 29 -0.21 17.91 -5.36
N LYS A 30 0.28 19.06 -4.89
CA LYS A 30 0.70 20.16 -5.77
C LYS A 30 1.94 19.81 -6.59
N SER A 31 2.96 19.23 -5.97
CA SER A 31 4.22 18.88 -6.67
C SER A 31 3.99 17.77 -7.70
N LYS A 32 3.16 16.77 -7.36
CA LYS A 32 2.80 15.69 -8.28
C LYS A 32 1.99 16.21 -9.48
N LYS A 33 0.91 16.95 -9.24
CA LYS A 33 0.00 17.41 -10.31
C LYS A 33 0.59 18.50 -11.20
N ARG A 34 1.31 19.47 -10.63
CA ARG A 34 1.79 20.63 -11.40
C ARG A 34 3.10 20.36 -12.12
N GLN A 35 3.95 19.50 -11.56
CA GLN A 35 5.36 19.40 -11.98
C GLN A 35 5.79 17.96 -12.27
N GLY A 36 4.95 16.97 -11.97
CA GLY A 36 5.29 15.56 -12.18
C GLY A 36 6.44 15.08 -11.29
N TRP A 37 6.67 15.72 -10.14
CA TRP A 37 7.74 15.33 -9.22
C TRP A 37 7.47 13.95 -8.62
N ARG A 38 8.54 13.22 -8.30
CA ARG A 38 8.42 12.03 -7.44
C ARG A 38 8.20 12.50 -6.00
N THR A 39 7.36 11.81 -5.27
CA THR A 39 6.87 12.27 -3.96
C THR A 39 7.07 11.24 -2.86
N PHE A 40 7.54 11.69 -1.70
CA PHE A 40 7.66 10.90 -0.49
C PHE A 40 6.89 11.59 0.64
N LEU A 41 5.84 10.95 1.17
CA LEU A 41 5.08 11.47 2.30
C LEU A 41 5.61 10.90 3.62
N VAL A 42 6.01 11.79 4.53
CA VAL A 42 6.32 11.46 5.91
C VAL A 42 5.01 11.48 6.70
N VAL A 43 4.67 10.37 7.35
CA VAL A 43 3.47 10.25 8.22
C VAL A 43 3.91 9.76 9.60
N PRO A 44 4.28 10.66 10.54
CA PRO A 44 4.80 10.27 11.85
C PRO A 44 3.88 9.32 12.63
N GLU A 45 2.56 9.50 12.49
CA GLU A 45 1.52 8.69 13.13
C GLU A 45 1.57 7.23 12.67
N LEU A 46 2.16 6.94 11.50
CA LEU A 46 2.25 5.60 10.93
C LEU A 46 2.96 4.62 11.86
N ALA A 47 3.95 5.07 12.64
CA ALA A 47 4.65 4.19 13.58
C ALA A 47 3.70 3.61 14.65
N ARG A 48 2.81 4.46 15.20
CA ARG A 48 1.79 4.03 16.16
C ARG A 48 0.70 3.21 15.49
N GLU A 49 0.27 3.62 14.30
CA GLU A 49 -0.74 2.91 13.51
C GLU A 49 -0.30 1.47 13.21
N LEU A 50 0.95 1.26 12.78
CA LEU A 50 1.48 -0.09 12.52
C LEU A 50 1.51 -0.94 13.79
N HIS A 51 1.87 -0.36 14.93
CA HIS A 51 1.87 -1.08 16.21
C HIS A 51 0.47 -1.56 16.59
N VAL A 52 -0.54 -0.67 16.59
CA VAL A 52 -1.93 -1.03 16.90
C VAL A 52 -2.49 -2.01 15.85
N TRP A 53 -2.14 -1.84 14.58
CA TRP A 53 -2.55 -2.74 13.50
C TRP A 53 -2.05 -4.17 13.70
N THR A 54 -0.80 -4.33 14.16
CA THR A 54 -0.23 -5.65 14.47
C THR A 54 -0.84 -6.24 15.74
N GLU A 55 -1.07 -5.44 16.79
CA GLU A 55 -1.64 -5.94 18.05
C GLU A 55 -3.12 -6.31 17.93
N GLN A 56 -3.90 -5.57 17.14
CA GLN A 56 -5.34 -5.74 16.98
C GLN A 56 -5.72 -6.47 15.69
N SER A 57 -4.81 -7.28 15.13
CA SER A 57 -5.05 -8.01 13.88
C SER A 57 -6.25 -8.94 13.96
N GLU A 58 -6.54 -9.49 15.15
CA GLU A 58 -7.69 -10.38 15.37
C GLU A 58 -9.04 -9.67 15.14
N LEU A 59 -9.18 -8.41 15.57
CA LEU A 59 -10.39 -7.62 15.34
C LEU A 59 -10.60 -7.37 13.84
N PHE A 60 -9.52 -7.14 13.09
CA PHE A 60 -9.59 -6.94 11.66
C PHE A 60 -9.99 -8.21 10.91
N GLU A 61 -9.42 -9.36 11.28
CA GLU A 61 -9.81 -10.65 10.70
C GLU A 61 -11.25 -11.02 11.04
N GLU A 62 -11.71 -10.72 12.26
CA GLU A 62 -13.12 -10.91 12.64
C GLU A 62 -14.06 -10.02 11.82
N LEU A 63 -13.70 -8.74 11.62
CA LEU A 63 -14.47 -7.84 10.76
C LEU A 63 -14.55 -8.36 9.32
N ARG A 64 -13.43 -8.84 8.77
CA ARG A 64 -13.36 -9.45 7.44
C ARG A 64 -14.23 -10.70 7.35
N ARG A 65 -14.21 -11.55 8.38
CA ARG A 65 -15.04 -12.76 8.45
C ARG A 65 -16.53 -12.42 8.44
N LEU A 66 -16.95 -11.39 9.19
CA LEU A 66 -18.33 -10.92 9.20
C LEU A 66 -18.77 -10.35 7.84
N ASP A 67 -17.89 -9.61 7.15
CA ASP A 67 -18.16 -9.11 5.80
C ASP A 67 -18.33 -10.25 4.79
N LEU A 68 -17.53 -11.33 4.89
CA LEU A 68 -17.68 -12.52 4.06
C LEU A 68 -18.98 -13.29 4.34
N LEU A 69 -19.32 -13.49 5.62
CA LEU A 69 -20.60 -14.12 6.00
C LEU A 69 -21.80 -13.32 5.47
N LEU A 70 -21.71 -11.98 5.52
CA LEU A 70 -22.75 -11.14 4.96
C LEU A 70 -22.87 -11.34 3.44
N ALA A 71 -21.74 -11.45 2.73
CA ALA A 71 -21.73 -11.73 1.29
C ALA A 71 -22.33 -13.11 0.95
N GLU A 72 -21.99 -14.16 1.72
CA GLU A 72 -22.53 -15.52 1.55
C GLU A 72 -24.05 -15.56 1.70
N LEU A 73 -24.63 -14.84 2.66
CA LEU A 73 -26.09 -14.75 2.83
C LEU A 73 -26.80 -14.13 1.62
N TYR A 74 -26.10 -13.29 0.85
CA TYR A 74 -26.62 -12.66 -0.35
C TYR A 74 -26.28 -13.40 -1.65
N GLN A 75 -25.41 -14.40 -1.61
CA GLN A 75 -24.85 -15.04 -2.79
C GLN A 75 -25.89 -15.81 -3.60
N ASP A 76 -26.83 -16.47 -2.92
CA ASP A 76 -27.86 -17.32 -3.55
C ASP A 76 -29.18 -16.57 -3.80
N LEU A 77 -29.26 -15.28 -3.44
CA LEU A 77 -30.43 -14.44 -3.65
C LEU A 77 -30.38 -13.83 -5.06
N ASP A 78 -31.08 -14.45 -5.99
CA ASP A 78 -31.24 -13.91 -7.34
C ASP A 78 -32.33 -12.83 -7.41
N SER A 79 -32.49 -12.18 -8.57
CA SER A 79 -33.52 -11.15 -8.79
C SER A 79 -34.96 -11.66 -8.70
N SER A 80 -35.17 -12.97 -8.58
CA SER A 80 -36.49 -13.61 -8.43
C SER A 80 -36.84 -13.90 -6.97
N SER A 81 -35.85 -13.90 -6.07
CA SER A 81 -36.04 -14.08 -4.64
C SER A 81 -36.73 -12.88 -3.99
N SER A 82 -37.81 -13.12 -3.24
CA SER A 82 -38.47 -12.11 -2.38
C SER A 82 -38.06 -12.24 -0.90
N GLU A 83 -37.23 -13.22 -0.57
CA GLU A 83 -36.75 -13.44 0.79
C GLU A 83 -35.62 -12.45 1.11
N ARG A 84 -35.79 -11.73 2.22
CA ARG A 84 -34.74 -10.86 2.75
C ARG A 84 -34.17 -11.54 3.99
N PRO A 85 -32.91 -11.99 3.96
CA PRO A 85 -32.30 -12.61 5.12
C PRO A 85 -32.23 -11.59 6.27
N ASP A 86 -32.43 -12.06 7.50
CA ASP A 86 -32.26 -11.20 8.67
C ASP A 86 -30.77 -11.02 8.97
N ILE A 87 -30.27 -9.84 8.59
CA ILE A 87 -28.87 -9.43 8.77
C ILE A 87 -28.67 -8.58 10.02
N SER A 88 -29.69 -8.39 10.85
CA SER A 88 -29.66 -7.45 11.97
C SER A 88 -28.57 -7.82 12.99
N SER A 89 -28.42 -9.11 13.28
CA SER A 89 -27.38 -9.64 14.18
C SER A 89 -25.97 -9.38 13.64
N ILE A 90 -25.72 -9.71 12.36
CA ILE A 90 -24.41 -9.54 11.73
C ILE A 90 -24.05 -8.06 11.61
N LYS A 91 -25.01 -7.21 11.21
CA LYS A 91 -24.81 -5.75 11.17
C LYS A 91 -24.44 -5.20 12.55
N HIS A 92 -25.09 -5.66 13.60
CA HIS A 92 -24.78 -5.24 14.96
C HIS A 92 -23.37 -5.68 15.38
N GLN A 93 -22.97 -6.91 15.04
CA GLN A 93 -21.61 -7.41 15.29
C GLN A 93 -20.56 -6.60 14.53
N ILE A 94 -20.79 -6.30 13.24
CA ILE A 94 -19.90 -5.44 12.43
C ILE A 94 -19.73 -4.07 13.09
N GLN A 95 -20.83 -3.45 13.52
CA GLN A 95 -20.79 -2.15 14.21
C GLN A 95 -20.01 -2.22 15.53
N LYS A 96 -20.22 -3.27 16.32
CA LYS A 96 -19.51 -3.48 17.59
C LYS A 96 -18.01 -3.63 17.36
N VAL A 97 -17.60 -4.51 16.45
CA VAL A 97 -16.19 -4.77 16.13
C VAL A 97 -15.54 -3.52 15.53
N THR A 98 -16.23 -2.82 14.64
CA THR A 98 -15.74 -1.55 14.08
C THR A 98 -15.46 -0.53 15.17
N HIS A 99 -16.39 -0.38 16.12
CA HIS A 99 -16.24 0.56 17.22
C HIS A 99 -15.07 0.19 18.15
N GLU A 100 -14.94 -1.09 18.51
CA GLU A 100 -13.85 -1.60 19.33
C GLU A 100 -12.48 -1.42 18.66
N MET A 101 -12.40 -1.69 17.36
CA MET A 101 -11.21 -1.47 16.55
C MET A 101 -10.84 0.02 16.52
N ASP A 102 -11.78 0.91 16.23
CA ASP A 102 -11.52 2.35 16.15
C ASP A 102 -11.04 2.91 17.50
N LEU A 103 -11.64 2.47 18.61
CA LEU A 103 -11.24 2.88 19.96
C LEU A 103 -9.79 2.48 20.31
N SER A 104 -9.25 1.42 19.71
CA SER A 104 -7.86 1.00 19.90
C SER A 104 -6.86 2.03 19.33
N TYR A 105 -7.26 2.77 18.29
CA TYR A 105 -6.47 3.87 17.73
C TYR A 105 -6.71 5.19 18.46
N GLY A 106 -7.88 5.40 19.06
CA GLY A 106 -8.21 6.58 19.87
C GLY A 106 -9.67 7.01 19.65
N GLN A 107 -10.04 8.17 20.19
CA GLN A 107 -11.42 8.65 20.12
C GLN A 107 -11.95 8.87 18.69
N LEU A 108 -11.05 9.19 17.75
CA LEU A 108 -11.38 9.46 16.35
C LEU A 108 -11.07 8.29 15.41
N GLY A 109 -10.61 7.15 15.94
CA GLY A 109 -10.20 6.01 15.13
C GLY A 109 -8.83 6.15 14.48
N SER A 110 -8.59 5.31 13.48
CA SER A 110 -7.36 5.31 12.69
C SER A 110 -7.34 6.45 11.69
N LEU A 111 -6.15 7.00 11.42
CA LEU A 111 -5.93 7.97 10.35
C LEU A 111 -6.28 7.38 8.97
N PHE A 112 -6.13 6.07 8.80
CA PHE A 112 -6.26 5.41 7.51
C PHE A 112 -7.63 4.78 7.26
N ARG A 113 -8.38 4.43 8.31
CA ARG A 113 -9.63 3.68 8.16
C ARG A 113 -10.60 3.84 9.35
N CYS A 114 -11.85 3.50 9.08
CA CYS A 114 -12.90 3.24 10.06
C CYS A 114 -13.54 1.89 9.68
N GLY A 115 -13.29 0.86 10.48
CA GLY A 115 -13.66 -0.52 10.10
C GLY A 115 -13.02 -0.96 8.77
N SER A 116 -13.85 -1.45 7.86
CA SER A 116 -13.44 -1.88 6.51
C SER A 116 -13.29 -0.72 5.51
N ARG A 117 -13.66 0.52 5.89
CA ARG A 117 -13.68 1.68 4.99
C ARG A 117 -12.43 2.53 5.16
N GLN A 118 -11.78 2.87 4.05
CA GLN A 118 -10.64 3.79 4.04
C GLN A 118 -11.08 5.25 4.23
N THR A 119 -10.24 6.06 4.87
CA THR A 119 -10.46 7.50 5.00
C THR A 119 -10.09 8.25 3.72
N LEU A 120 -10.48 9.52 3.65
CA LEU A 120 -10.03 10.42 2.58
C LEU A 120 -8.51 10.56 2.58
N PHE A 121 -7.88 10.65 3.76
CA PHE A 121 -6.42 10.72 3.88
C PHE A 121 -5.75 9.49 3.27
N ALA A 122 -6.20 8.29 3.62
CA ALA A 122 -5.70 7.05 3.02
C ALA A 122 -5.86 7.06 1.50
N SER A 123 -7.03 7.47 1.00
CA SER A 123 -7.30 7.51 -0.44
C SER A 123 -6.40 8.51 -1.20
N GLN A 124 -6.05 9.63 -0.57
CA GLN A 124 -5.16 10.64 -1.14
C GLN A 124 -3.69 10.23 -1.08
N LEU A 125 -3.29 9.64 0.05
CA LEU A 125 -1.96 9.05 0.21
C LEU A 125 -1.77 8.00 -0.88
N MET A 126 -2.77 7.11 -1.00
CA MET A 126 -2.87 6.07 -2.01
C MET A 126 -3.13 6.60 -3.45
N ARG A 127 -2.90 7.87 -3.75
CA ARG A 127 -3.03 8.37 -5.13
C ARG A 127 -1.87 9.25 -5.54
N TYR A 128 -1.31 9.98 -4.59
CA TYR A 128 -0.39 11.06 -4.89
C TYR A 128 1.02 10.85 -4.34
N ALA A 129 1.19 10.01 -3.32
CA ALA A 129 2.50 9.72 -2.75
C ALA A 129 3.08 8.46 -3.42
N ASP A 130 4.23 8.59 -4.10
CA ASP A 130 4.90 7.40 -4.67
C ASP A 130 5.46 6.49 -3.57
N LEU A 131 5.89 7.11 -2.48
CA LEU A 131 6.48 6.46 -1.31
C LEU A 131 5.92 7.10 -0.05
N TYR A 132 5.78 6.32 1.01
CA TYR A 132 5.49 6.87 2.33
C TYR A 132 6.14 6.04 3.44
N ALA A 133 6.47 6.72 4.54
CA ALA A 133 7.01 6.08 5.74
C ALA A 133 6.77 6.95 6.98
N ALA A 134 7.04 6.37 8.15
CA ALA A 134 6.98 7.12 9.41
C ALA A 134 8.09 8.17 9.51
N SER A 135 9.24 7.93 8.88
CA SER A 135 10.40 8.82 8.90
C SER A 135 11.20 8.72 7.61
N VAL A 136 11.84 9.83 7.24
CA VAL A 136 12.83 9.88 6.15
C VAL A 136 14.05 9.01 6.46
N LEU A 137 14.35 8.78 7.74
CA LEU A 137 15.49 7.95 8.15
C LEU A 137 15.40 6.52 7.64
N ASN A 138 14.20 6.04 7.28
CA ASN A 138 14.03 4.71 6.72
C ASN A 138 14.84 4.51 5.42
N PHE A 139 15.15 5.58 4.68
CA PHE A 139 16.02 5.48 3.49
C PHE A 139 17.44 5.02 3.81
N LEU A 140 17.94 5.21 5.03
CA LEU A 140 19.27 4.75 5.44
C LEU A 140 19.40 3.22 5.41
N HIS A 141 18.27 2.51 5.42
CA HIS A 141 18.23 1.05 5.32
C HIS A 141 18.28 0.53 3.87
N TYR A 142 18.26 1.43 2.88
CA TYR A 142 18.26 1.08 1.45
C TYR A 142 19.49 1.65 0.74
N PRO A 143 20.09 0.92 -0.21
CA PRO A 143 21.15 1.48 -1.04
C PRO A 143 20.59 2.55 -1.99
N PHE A 144 21.42 3.51 -2.41
CA PHE A 144 21.00 4.55 -3.37
C PHE A 144 20.58 4.01 -4.75
N THR A 145 20.97 2.79 -5.10
CA THR A 145 20.58 2.11 -6.34
C THR A 145 19.33 1.24 -6.19
N TYR A 146 18.62 1.35 -5.06
CA TYR A 146 17.45 0.52 -4.79
C TYR A 146 16.28 0.86 -5.74
N LEU A 147 15.68 -0.17 -6.31
CA LEU A 147 14.48 -0.04 -7.13
C LEU A 147 13.25 -0.40 -6.31
N PHE A 148 12.52 0.63 -5.93
CA PHE A 148 11.23 0.57 -5.28
C PHE A 148 10.15 0.03 -6.25
N ARG A 149 9.50 -1.09 -5.93
CA ARG A 149 8.49 -1.77 -6.78
C ARG A 149 7.17 -2.03 -6.05
N ALA A 150 6.06 -1.51 -6.57
CA ALA A 150 4.72 -1.90 -6.11
C ALA A 150 4.16 -3.05 -6.98
N ALA A 151 3.14 -3.74 -6.46
CA ALA A 151 2.41 -4.74 -7.23
C ALA A 151 1.50 -4.05 -8.26
N PRO A 152 1.39 -4.55 -9.50
CA PRO A 152 0.50 -3.99 -10.50
C PRO A 152 -0.95 -4.00 -10.03
N ALA A 153 -1.65 -2.87 -10.17
CA ALA A 153 -3.07 -2.77 -9.88
C ALA A 153 -3.88 -3.35 -11.05
N LEU A 154 -4.42 -4.55 -10.85
CA LEU A 154 -5.28 -5.21 -11.84
C LEU A 154 -6.71 -4.68 -11.75
N MET A 155 -7.33 -4.47 -12.91
CA MET A 155 -8.75 -4.17 -13.00
C MET A 155 -9.57 -5.42 -12.62
N PRO A 156 -10.81 -5.29 -12.11
CA PRO A 156 -11.58 -6.45 -11.65
C PRO A 156 -11.74 -7.57 -12.68
N HIS A 157 -11.82 -7.24 -13.98
CA HIS A 157 -11.94 -8.22 -15.05
C HIS A 157 -10.61 -8.92 -15.41
N GLU A 158 -9.47 -8.32 -15.07
CA GLU A 158 -8.14 -8.91 -15.26
C GLU A 158 -7.87 -9.96 -14.16
N SER A 159 -8.39 -9.72 -12.95
CA SER A 159 -8.26 -10.64 -11.81
C SER A 159 -9.11 -11.90 -11.93
N THR A 160 -10.16 -11.90 -12.76
CA THR A 160 -11.04 -13.07 -12.95
C THR A 160 -10.45 -14.16 -13.85
N VAL A 161 -9.37 -13.84 -14.59
CA VAL A 161 -8.73 -14.77 -15.51
C VAL A 161 -7.40 -15.18 -14.92
N GLU A 162 -7.32 -16.39 -14.36
CA GLU A 162 -6.00 -16.96 -14.03
C GLU A 162 -5.22 -17.19 -15.32
N HIS A 163 -4.20 -16.37 -15.57
CA HIS A 163 -3.19 -16.67 -16.57
C HIS A 163 -2.31 -17.82 -16.05
N GLY A 164 -2.81 -19.05 -16.21
CA GLY A 164 -2.04 -20.26 -15.97
C GLY A 164 -0.72 -20.19 -16.73
N ARG A 165 0.39 -20.35 -15.99
CA ARG A 165 1.78 -20.30 -16.48
C ARG A 165 1.95 -21.10 -17.78
N LEU A 166 2.16 -20.39 -18.89
CA LEU A 166 2.77 -20.96 -20.10
C LEU A 166 4.29 -20.74 -20.16
N ASP A 167 4.93 -20.32 -19.07
CA ASP A 167 6.38 -20.05 -19.03
C ASP A 167 7.12 -20.96 -18.04
N ALA A 168 6.94 -22.28 -18.18
CA ALA A 168 7.78 -23.28 -17.52
C ALA A 168 8.68 -24.06 -18.50
N ALA A 169 8.81 -23.61 -19.75
CA ALA A 169 9.63 -24.30 -20.75
C ALA A 169 10.30 -23.34 -21.74
N ALA A 170 11.15 -22.43 -21.24
CA ALA A 170 12.23 -21.83 -22.03
C ALA A 170 13.21 -21.04 -21.14
N SER A 171 13.93 -21.72 -20.25
CA SER A 171 15.23 -21.16 -19.83
C SER A 171 16.22 -21.37 -20.98
N PRO A 172 16.88 -20.32 -21.51
CA PRO A 172 17.93 -20.50 -22.50
C PRO A 172 19.14 -21.19 -21.84
N PRO A 173 19.81 -22.14 -22.54
CA PRO A 173 20.98 -22.80 -22.00
C PRO A 173 22.21 -21.91 -22.14
N GLY A 174 22.97 -21.74 -21.06
CA GLY A 174 24.38 -21.37 -21.11
C GLY A 174 24.73 -20.05 -20.45
N LEU A 175 25.17 -20.12 -19.20
CA LEU A 175 26.50 -19.64 -18.82
C LEU A 175 26.91 -20.34 -17.52
N GLN A 176 27.65 -21.44 -17.64
CA GLN A 176 28.39 -22.02 -16.53
C GLN A 176 29.57 -21.10 -16.22
N VAL A 177 29.67 -20.63 -14.98
CA VAL A 177 30.92 -20.11 -14.43
C VAL A 177 31.23 -20.89 -13.16
N GLY A 178 32.15 -21.84 -13.31
CA GLY A 178 33.21 -22.16 -12.35
C GLY A 178 32.82 -22.59 -10.94
N ASP A 179 32.62 -23.90 -10.77
CA ASP A 179 32.81 -24.59 -9.49
C ASP A 179 34.30 -24.59 -9.08
N ARG A 180 34.57 -24.17 -7.84
CA ARG A 180 35.75 -24.60 -7.04
C ARG A 180 35.33 -24.66 -5.58
N GLY A 181 35.14 -25.89 -5.10
CA GLY A 181 34.71 -26.21 -3.74
C GLY A 181 35.75 -26.05 -2.62
N GLY A 182 35.30 -26.35 -1.39
CA GLY A 182 36.15 -26.54 -0.21
C GLY A 182 35.49 -26.36 1.16
N THR A 183 34.78 -27.39 1.63
CA THR A 183 34.73 -27.97 3.01
C THR A 183 34.28 -27.18 4.26
N GLU A 184 33.20 -27.70 4.87
CA GLU A 184 32.90 -28.05 6.28
C GLU A 184 33.03 -27.04 7.47
N GLY A 185 31.98 -26.99 8.31
CA GLY A 185 32.04 -26.56 9.72
C GLY A 185 30.72 -26.01 10.32
N THR A 186 30.03 -26.81 11.13
CA THR A 186 28.74 -26.60 11.82
C THR A 186 28.84 -25.67 13.09
N PRO A 187 27.78 -25.46 13.92
CA PRO A 187 26.75 -24.39 13.88
C PRO A 187 26.74 -23.40 15.09
N GLY A 188 25.96 -22.32 14.95
CA GLY A 188 25.32 -21.63 16.09
C GLY A 188 25.55 -20.11 16.16
N HIS A 189 24.50 -19.30 16.05
CA HIS A 189 23.87 -18.61 17.19
C HIS A 189 22.71 -17.70 16.73
N ARG A 190 21.71 -17.59 17.61
CA ARG A 190 20.49 -16.80 17.46
C ARG A 190 20.81 -15.31 17.24
N GLY A 191 20.17 -14.75 16.22
CA GLY A 191 19.87 -13.32 16.13
C GLY A 191 18.66 -13.21 15.21
N GLY A 192 17.49 -12.91 15.76
CA GLY A 192 16.29 -12.66 14.95
C GLY A 192 16.54 -11.45 14.05
N PRO A 193 16.06 -11.45 12.79
CA PRO A 193 16.11 -10.24 12.00
C PRO A 193 15.12 -9.25 12.62
N HIS A 194 15.63 -8.13 13.13
CA HIS A 194 14.85 -6.91 13.17
C HIS A 194 14.42 -6.64 11.72
N GLU A 195 13.15 -6.84 11.41
CA GLU A 195 12.58 -6.36 10.16
C GLU A 195 12.87 -4.85 10.08
N PRO A 196 13.53 -4.37 9.01
CA PRO A 196 13.74 -2.94 8.86
C PRO A 196 12.38 -2.25 8.72
N PRO A 197 12.22 -1.02 9.23
CA PRO A 197 10.97 -0.28 9.09
C PRO A 197 10.69 -0.02 7.61
N SER A 198 9.71 -0.75 7.07
CA SER A 198 9.40 -0.77 5.64
C SER A 198 8.95 0.59 5.13
N ILE A 199 9.67 1.14 4.14
CA ILE A 199 9.10 2.18 3.28
C ILE A 199 7.99 1.51 2.46
N LEU A 200 6.78 2.04 2.57
CA LEU A 200 5.63 1.49 1.90
C LEU A 200 5.49 2.12 0.51
N LEU A 201 5.22 1.24 -0.45
CA LEU A 201 5.30 1.51 -1.87
C LEU A 201 3.92 1.71 -2.46
N GLN A 202 3.82 2.66 -3.39
CA GLN A 202 2.66 2.74 -4.24
C GLN A 202 2.99 3.10 -5.69
N ASP A 203 2.35 2.36 -6.61
CA ASP A 203 2.28 2.76 -8.01
C ASP A 203 1.32 3.94 -8.17
N SER A 204 1.89 5.13 -8.38
CA SER A 204 1.19 6.22 -9.05
C SER A 204 1.06 5.86 -10.52
N ASN A 205 0.02 5.09 -10.90
CA ASN A 205 -0.32 4.98 -12.31
C ASN A 205 -0.80 6.37 -12.76
N GLY A 206 0.06 7.08 -13.48
CA GLY A 206 -0.25 8.38 -14.04
C GLY A 206 -1.40 8.22 -15.03
N LYS A 207 -2.63 8.47 -14.58
CA LYS A 207 -3.68 8.91 -15.50
C LYS A 207 -3.22 10.27 -16.01
N GLU A 208 -2.69 10.27 -17.23
CA GLU A 208 -2.71 11.44 -18.09
C GLU A 208 -4.20 11.77 -18.26
N ASP A 209 -4.71 12.69 -17.43
CA ASP A 209 -5.98 13.35 -17.70
C ASP A 209 -5.73 14.16 -18.98
N GLU A 210 -6.17 13.64 -20.12
CA GLU A 210 -6.24 14.38 -21.38
C GLU A 210 -7.11 15.62 -21.14
N ASP A 211 -6.47 16.79 -21.16
CA ASP A 211 -7.14 18.08 -21.04
C ASP A 211 -8.19 18.21 -22.15
N GLY A 212 -9.45 18.26 -21.74
CA GLY A 212 -10.55 18.73 -22.58
C GLY A 212 -10.37 20.22 -22.85
N GLU A 213 -9.88 20.54 -24.04
CA GLU A 213 -9.81 21.89 -24.58
C GLU A 213 -11.24 22.41 -24.85
N ALA A 214 -11.52 23.62 -24.36
CA ALA A 214 -12.72 24.40 -24.63
C ALA A 214 -12.43 25.46 -25.69
#